data_AF-A0A5M6DEE0-F1
#
_entry.id   AF-A0A5M6DEE0-F1
#
_cell.length_a   1.000
_cell.length_b   1.000
_cell.length_c   1.000
_cell.angle_alpha   90.00
_cell.angle_beta   90.00
_cell.angle_gamma   90.00
#
_symmetry.space_group_name_H-M   'P 1'
#
loop_
_entity.id
_entity.type
_entity.pdbx_description
1 polymer ?
#
loop_
_entity_poly.entity_id
_entity_poly.type
_entity_poly.pdbx_seq_one_letter_code
_entity_poly.pdbx_strand_id
1 'polypeptide(L)'
;MPKLLVLLVGISLLVGCGANDTPKSSHFEHDHEVAQHWPDDLADAAKKIRERLNSPGLETVHDHPSDEHSGDEHHHGNMHEHDHERFGQNPGDEIADIVSWLPEIAADTNLSEQDWNRIDNAARSLSADLNEAGNTLTQSNQERASALCELIAQVLPKVSDQPPASRVSSP
;
A
#
# COMPACT_ATOMS: atom_id res chain seq x y z
N MET A 1 -32.42 -46.95 -30.05
CA MET A 1 -32.56 -45.78 -30.92
C MET A 1 -32.29 -44.51 -30.11
N PRO A 2 -31.04 -44.03 -30.03
CA PRO A 2 -30.67 -42.86 -29.21
C PRO A 2 -30.21 -41.69 -30.09
N LYS A 3 -31.13 -41.11 -30.87
CA LYS A 3 -30.82 -39.94 -31.73
C LYS A 3 -31.80 -38.77 -31.59
N LEU A 4 -32.81 -38.90 -30.72
CA LEU A 4 -33.82 -37.85 -30.53
C LEU A 4 -33.55 -36.94 -29.32
N LEU A 5 -32.61 -37.31 -28.43
CA LEU A 5 -32.40 -36.60 -27.16
C LEU A 5 -31.29 -35.53 -27.21
N VAL A 6 -30.55 -35.43 -28.32
CA VAL A 6 -29.41 -34.49 -28.46
C VAL A 6 -29.87 -33.09 -28.94
N LEU A 7 -31.12 -32.94 -29.40
CA LEU A 7 -31.56 -31.70 -30.04
C LEU A 7 -32.18 -30.65 -29.11
N LEU A 8 -32.39 -30.96 -27.82
CA LEU A 8 -33.10 -30.07 -26.87
C LEU A 8 -32.19 -29.30 -25.88
N VAL A 9 -30.88 -29.53 -25.90
CA VAL A 9 -29.92 -28.81 -25.03
C VAL A 9 -29.29 -27.58 -25.72
N GLY A 10 -29.50 -27.41 -27.03
CA GLY A 10 -28.85 -26.36 -27.83
C GLY A 10 -29.53 -24.98 -27.88
N ILE A 11 -30.67 -24.77 -27.22
CA ILE A 11 -31.51 -23.56 -27.42
C ILE A 11 -31.72 -22.77 -26.10
N SER A 12 -30.78 -22.84 -25.15
CA SER A 12 -30.87 -22.07 -23.89
C SER A 12 -29.78 -21.00 -23.72
N LEU A 13 -29.02 -20.66 -24.76
CA LEU A 13 -27.91 -19.68 -24.68
C LEU A 13 -28.20 -18.30 -25.30
N LEU A 14 -29.46 -17.96 -25.57
CA LEU A 14 -29.83 -16.67 -26.20
C LEU A 14 -30.74 -15.82 -25.32
N VAL A 15 -30.45 -15.73 -24.01
CA VAL A 15 -31.07 -14.72 -23.14
C VAL A 15 -30.01 -14.08 -22.27
N GLY A 16 -29.74 -12.80 -22.54
CA GLY A 16 -29.31 -11.84 -21.52
C GLY A 16 -27.84 -11.42 -21.56
N CYS A 17 -27.57 -10.31 -22.25
CA CYS A 17 -26.98 -9.13 -21.61
C CYS A 17 -27.19 -7.93 -22.54
N GLY A 18 -28.21 -7.12 -22.24
CA GLY A 18 -28.37 -5.81 -22.85
C GLY A 18 -27.15 -4.96 -22.49
N ALA A 19 -26.56 -4.33 -23.50
CA ALA A 19 -25.60 -3.27 -23.31
C ALA A 19 -26.33 -2.08 -22.68
N ASN A 20 -26.24 -1.94 -21.36
CA ASN A 20 -26.52 -0.68 -20.70
C ASN A 20 -25.30 0.22 -20.92
N ASP A 21 -25.36 1.07 -21.96
CA ASP A 21 -24.51 2.24 -22.09
C ASP A 21 -24.94 3.29 -21.05
N THR A 22 -24.66 3.02 -19.78
CA THR A 22 -24.54 4.09 -18.80
C THR A 22 -23.24 4.82 -19.10
N PRO A 23 -23.25 6.14 -19.36
CA PRO A 23 -22.01 6.90 -19.34
C PRO A 23 -21.42 6.70 -17.95
N LYS A 24 -20.25 6.07 -17.88
CA LYS A 24 -19.45 6.01 -16.66
C LYS A 24 -19.04 7.44 -16.37
N SER A 25 -19.91 8.18 -15.70
CA SER A 25 -19.54 9.45 -15.07
C SER A 25 -18.40 9.10 -14.14
N SER A 26 -17.24 9.67 -14.42
CA SER A 26 -16.00 9.51 -13.66
C SER A 26 -16.24 10.00 -12.23
N HIS A 27 -16.77 9.14 -11.37
CA HIS A 27 -16.93 9.34 -9.93
C HIS A 27 -15.60 9.00 -9.23
N PHE A 28 -14.52 9.60 -9.72
CA PHE A 28 -13.18 9.51 -9.14
C PHE A 28 -12.67 10.92 -8.78
N GLU A 29 -13.56 11.78 -8.27
CA GLU A 29 -13.18 13.00 -7.53
C GLU A 29 -13.01 12.69 -6.03
N HIS A 30 -12.54 11.49 -5.69
CA HIS A 30 -11.98 11.28 -4.37
C HIS A 30 -10.56 11.82 -4.43
N ASP A 31 -10.40 13.09 -4.07
CA ASP A 31 -9.15 13.60 -3.55
C ASP A 31 -8.72 12.62 -2.46
N HIS A 32 -7.82 11.69 -2.82
CA HIS A 32 -7.15 10.86 -1.84
C HIS A 32 -6.28 11.84 -1.05
N GLU A 33 -6.72 12.20 0.15
CA GLU A 33 -5.85 12.86 1.12
C GLU A 33 -4.63 11.94 1.30
N VAL A 34 -3.53 12.28 0.60
CA VAL A 34 -2.26 11.59 0.73
C VAL A 34 -1.82 11.82 2.17
N ALA A 35 -1.93 10.77 2.98
CA ALA A 35 -1.58 10.88 4.38
C ALA A 35 -0.11 11.30 4.49
N GLN A 36 0.22 12.17 5.44
CA GLN A 36 1.55 12.78 5.56
C GLN A 36 2.70 11.76 5.75
N HIS A 37 2.35 10.51 6.12
CA HIS A 37 3.30 9.40 6.24
C HIS A 37 3.60 8.70 4.91
N TRP A 38 2.83 8.92 3.85
CA TRP A 38 3.08 8.31 2.54
C TRP A 38 4.38 8.81 1.91
N PRO A 39 5.06 7.97 1.11
CA PRO A 39 6.27 8.38 0.44
C PRO A 39 5.96 9.20 -0.82
N ASP A 40 6.73 10.25 -1.06
CA ASP A 40 6.60 11.06 -2.28
C ASP A 40 7.19 10.36 -3.52
N ASP A 41 8.27 9.58 -3.32
CA ASP A 41 8.95 8.82 -4.37
C ASP A 41 9.71 7.60 -3.79
N LEU A 42 10.40 6.84 -4.65
CA LEU A 42 11.16 5.66 -4.23
C LEU A 42 12.29 6.02 -3.22
N ALA A 43 12.95 7.16 -3.38
CA ALA A 43 14.03 7.57 -2.50
C ALA A 43 13.49 7.92 -1.11
N ASP A 44 12.36 8.63 -1.06
CA ASP A 44 11.66 8.95 0.17
C ASP A 44 11.12 7.69 0.86
N ALA A 45 10.58 6.73 0.10
CA ALA A 45 10.16 5.44 0.65
C ALA A 45 11.33 4.70 1.34
N ALA A 46 12.49 4.60 0.67
CA ALA A 46 13.67 3.98 1.26
C ALA A 46 14.18 4.72 2.50
N LYS A 47 14.12 6.06 2.50
CA LYS A 47 14.48 6.89 3.65
C LYS A 47 13.54 6.61 4.83
N LYS A 48 12.23 6.66 4.62
CA LYS A 48 11.22 6.41 5.66
C LYS A 48 11.32 5.01 6.26
N ILE A 49 11.57 3.98 5.44
CA ILE A 49 11.82 2.61 5.92
C ILE A 49 13.06 2.58 6.83
N ARG A 50 14.18 3.16 6.40
CA ARG A 50 15.41 3.22 7.20
C ARG A 50 15.22 3.95 8.52
N GLU A 51 14.45 5.04 8.54
CA GLU A 51 14.15 5.78 9.77
C GLU A 51 13.40 4.90 10.78
N ARG A 52 12.43 4.11 10.32
CA ARG A 52 11.64 3.19 11.17
C ARG A 52 12.46 1.99 11.65
N LEU A 53 13.36 1.46 10.83
CA LEU A 53 14.29 0.40 11.23
C LEU A 53 15.27 0.87 12.32
N ASN A 54 15.65 2.14 12.30
CA ASN A 54 16.59 2.72 13.27
C ASN A 54 15.89 3.42 14.45
N SER A 55 14.56 3.51 14.44
CA SER A 55 13.82 4.10 15.55
C SER A 55 13.92 3.15 16.74
N PRO A 56 14.62 3.52 17.84
CA PRO A 56 14.64 2.71 19.03
C PRO A 56 13.17 2.60 19.49
N GLY A 57 12.62 1.38 19.43
CA GLY A 57 11.21 1.14 19.67
C GLY A 57 10.78 1.88 20.93
N LEU A 58 9.77 2.74 20.79
CA LEU A 58 9.17 3.54 21.86
C LEU A 58 9.15 2.72 23.16
N GLU A 59 10.15 2.92 24.02
CA GLU A 59 10.06 2.50 25.40
C GLU A 59 8.76 3.12 25.90
N THR A 60 7.87 2.25 26.35
CA THR A 60 6.56 2.59 26.90
C THR A 60 6.77 3.39 28.19
N VAL A 61 7.21 4.64 28.10
CA VAL A 61 7.19 5.59 29.21
C VAL A 61 5.80 6.20 29.21
N HIS A 62 4.84 5.37 29.63
CA HIS A 62 3.54 5.83 30.11
C HIS A 62 3.53 5.67 31.64
N ASP A 63 4.52 6.25 32.30
CA ASP A 63 4.34 6.72 33.68
C ASP A 63 3.62 8.07 33.56
N HIS A 64 2.30 8.02 33.31
CA HIS A 64 1.46 9.16 33.64
C HIS A 64 1.27 9.11 35.16
N PRO A 65 1.82 10.05 35.94
CA PRO A 65 1.50 10.12 37.35
C PRO A 65 -0.01 10.25 37.47
N SER A 66 -0.61 9.34 38.22
CA SER A 66 -2.01 9.36 38.61
C SER A 66 -2.27 10.63 39.42
N ASP A 67 -2.49 11.76 38.76
CA ASP A 67 -2.98 12.95 39.42
C ASP A 67 -4.44 12.71 39.81
N GLU A 68 -4.62 12.41 41.10
CA GLU A 68 -5.89 12.34 41.79
C GLU A 68 -6.64 13.68 41.65
N HIS A 69 -7.46 13.83 40.61
CA HIS A 69 -8.45 14.90 40.55
C HIS A 69 -9.83 14.37 40.93
N SER A 70 -10.13 14.48 42.22
CA SER A 70 -11.48 14.33 42.76
C SER A 70 -12.31 15.58 42.45
N GLY A 71 -13.49 15.36 41.84
CA GLY A 71 -14.65 16.24 41.96
C GLY A 71 -15.00 17.07 40.73
N ASP A 72 -15.95 16.60 39.92
CA ASP A 72 -17.31 17.18 39.82
C ASP A 72 -18.05 16.63 38.59
N GLU A 73 -19.25 16.12 38.83
CA GLU A 73 -20.09 15.43 37.85
C GLU A 73 -20.90 16.44 37.02
N HIS A 74 -20.58 16.60 35.73
CA HIS A 74 -21.52 17.16 34.75
C HIS A 74 -21.50 16.39 33.42
N HIS A 75 -22.60 15.65 33.23
CA HIS A 75 -23.10 15.05 31.99
C HIS A 75 -23.02 15.99 30.78
N HIS A 76 -22.35 15.60 29.69
CA HIS A 76 -22.77 15.90 28.31
C HIS A 76 -22.24 14.82 27.35
N GLY A 77 -23.04 14.54 26.32
CA GLY A 77 -23.03 13.31 25.53
C GLY A 77 -21.69 12.95 24.90
N ASN A 78 -21.31 11.70 25.10
CA ASN A 78 -20.22 11.02 24.43
C ASN A 78 -20.54 10.93 22.92
N MET A 79 -20.28 12.02 22.19
CA MET A 79 -19.98 11.90 20.78
C MET A 79 -18.78 10.97 20.74
N HIS A 80 -19.00 9.81 20.13
CA HIS A 80 -17.96 8.88 19.73
C HIS A 80 -17.07 9.67 18.77
N GLU A 81 -16.12 10.41 19.34
CA GLU A 81 -14.93 10.86 18.66
C GLU A 81 -14.38 9.58 18.07
N HIS A 82 -14.60 9.41 16.77
CA HIS A 82 -13.90 8.39 16.02
C HIS A 82 -12.44 8.68 16.29
N ASP A 83 -11.86 7.86 17.17
CA ASP A 83 -10.43 7.72 17.33
C ASP A 83 -9.88 7.77 15.92
N HIS A 84 -9.28 8.90 15.55
CA HIS A 84 -8.44 8.98 14.36
C HIS A 84 -7.36 7.98 14.65
N GLU A 85 -7.57 6.80 14.07
CA GLU A 85 -6.95 5.56 14.47
C GLU A 85 -5.47 5.80 14.61
N ARG A 86 -4.96 5.43 15.77
CA ARG A 86 -3.54 5.45 16.15
C ARG A 86 -2.78 4.40 15.33
N PHE A 87 -2.94 4.42 14.00
CA PHE A 87 -2.18 3.64 13.06
C PHE A 87 -0.73 4.08 13.17
N GLY A 88 0.17 3.13 13.44
CA GLY A 88 1.61 3.36 13.43
C GLY A 88 2.23 3.75 14.77
N GLN A 89 1.96 3.00 15.85
CA GLN A 89 2.90 3.01 16.99
C GLN A 89 4.00 1.96 16.86
N ASN A 90 3.78 0.92 16.05
CA ASN A 90 4.76 -0.10 15.78
C ASN A 90 5.47 0.22 14.45
N PRO A 91 6.80 0.40 14.45
CA PRO A 91 7.58 0.62 13.24
C PRO A 91 7.34 -0.43 12.14
N GLY A 92 6.97 -1.66 12.51
CA GLY A 92 6.66 -2.71 11.55
C GLY A 92 5.34 -2.50 10.80
N ASP A 93 4.31 -1.92 11.44
CA ASP A 93 3.06 -1.56 10.76
C ASP A 93 3.32 -0.45 9.74
N GLU A 94 4.10 0.56 10.13
CA GLU A 94 4.46 1.66 9.23
C GLU A 94 5.33 1.20 8.05
N ILE A 95 6.26 0.27 8.28
CA ILE A 95 7.04 -0.33 7.19
C ILE A 95 6.13 -1.16 6.27
N ALA A 96 5.19 -1.94 6.83
CA ALA A 96 4.26 -2.72 6.01
C ALA A 96 3.39 -1.82 5.12
N ASP A 97 2.91 -0.70 5.65
CA ASP A 97 2.17 0.30 4.90
C ASP A 97 3.03 0.89 3.78
N ILE A 98 4.21 1.45 4.08
CA ILE A 98 5.12 2.02 3.07
C ILE A 98 5.45 1.01 1.95
N VAL A 99 5.73 -0.25 2.31
CA VAL A 99 6.09 -1.29 1.34
C VAL A 99 4.92 -1.62 0.40
N SER A 100 3.67 -1.50 0.87
CA SER A 100 2.48 -1.76 0.05
C SER A 100 2.33 -0.76 -1.12
N TRP A 101 2.85 0.46 -0.97
CA TRP A 101 2.82 1.52 -1.99
C TRP A 101 3.94 1.43 -3.03
N LEU A 102 5.02 0.68 -2.74
CA LEU A 102 6.20 0.65 -3.61
C LEU A 102 5.93 0.21 -5.06
N PRO A 103 5.07 -0.79 -5.35
CA PRO A 103 4.76 -1.15 -6.73
C PRO A 103 4.09 -0.01 -7.52
N GLU A 104 3.24 0.77 -6.86
CA GLU A 104 2.53 1.90 -7.46
C GLU A 104 3.51 3.06 -7.72
N ILE A 105 4.28 3.46 -6.70
CA ILE A 105 5.32 4.49 -6.85
C ILE A 105 6.33 4.10 -7.93
N ALA A 106 6.75 2.82 -7.98
CA ALA A 106 7.66 2.33 -9.00
C ALA A 106 7.05 2.41 -10.41
N ALA A 107 5.74 2.18 -10.55
CA ALA A 107 5.04 2.26 -11.84
C ALA A 107 4.98 3.70 -12.40
N ASP A 108 5.03 4.71 -11.53
CA ASP A 108 5.08 6.13 -11.91
C ASP A 108 6.47 6.61 -12.35
N THR A 109 7.48 5.74 -12.28
CA THR A 109 8.85 6.05 -12.72
C THR A 109 9.13 5.53 -14.13
N ASN A 110 10.23 6.00 -14.72
CA ASN A 110 10.72 5.49 -16.01
C ASN A 110 11.52 4.19 -15.91
N LEU A 111 11.45 3.45 -14.79
CA LEU A 111 12.24 2.22 -14.62
C LEU A 111 12.04 1.23 -15.78
N SER A 112 13.11 0.50 -16.12
CA SER A 112 12.98 -0.66 -17.01
C SER A 112 12.04 -1.70 -16.38
N GLU A 113 11.31 -2.44 -17.20
CA GLU A 113 10.43 -3.53 -16.74
C GLU A 113 11.18 -4.52 -15.84
N GLN A 114 12.46 -4.78 -16.13
CA GLN A 114 13.30 -5.64 -15.30
C GLN A 114 13.53 -5.04 -13.91
N ASP A 115 13.88 -3.76 -13.80
CA ASP A 115 14.12 -3.12 -12.50
C ASP A 115 12.81 -2.92 -11.72
N TRP A 116 11.70 -2.58 -12.40
CA TRP A 116 10.36 -2.52 -11.81
C TRP A 116 9.96 -3.88 -11.21
N ASN A 117 10.08 -4.96 -11.98
CA ASN A 117 9.78 -6.32 -11.50
C ASN A 117 10.60 -6.71 -10.27
N ARG A 118 11.86 -6.25 -10.18
CA ARG A 118 12.71 -6.55 -9.00
C ARG A 118 12.18 -5.85 -7.75
N ILE A 119 11.74 -4.60 -7.87
CA ILE A 119 11.15 -3.84 -6.75
C ILE A 119 9.81 -4.45 -6.34
N ASP A 120 8.90 -4.70 -7.30
CA ASP A 120 7.58 -5.29 -7.02
C ASP A 120 7.70 -6.64 -6.30
N ASN A 121 8.53 -7.54 -6.83
CA ASN A 121 8.73 -8.86 -6.19
C ASN A 121 9.33 -8.75 -4.79
N ALA A 122 10.32 -7.87 -4.60
CA ALA A 122 10.94 -7.67 -3.29
C ALA A 122 9.96 -7.06 -2.28
N ALA A 123 9.18 -6.06 -2.69
CA ALA A 123 8.14 -5.43 -1.88
C ALA A 123 7.06 -6.46 -1.48
N ARG A 124 6.50 -7.20 -2.45
CA ARG A 124 5.49 -8.24 -2.18
C ARG A 124 6.02 -9.33 -1.25
N SER A 125 7.26 -9.78 -1.44
CA SER A 125 7.87 -10.78 -0.55
C SER A 125 8.00 -10.24 0.87
N LEU A 126 8.46 -9.00 1.04
CA LEU A 126 8.59 -8.38 2.37
C LEU A 126 7.22 -8.16 3.02
N SER A 127 6.21 -7.69 2.28
CA SER A 127 4.84 -7.56 2.80
C SER A 127 4.25 -8.90 3.25
N ALA A 128 4.51 -9.98 2.51
CA ALA A 128 4.09 -11.32 2.91
C ALA A 128 4.77 -11.76 4.21
N ASP A 129 6.10 -11.59 4.31
CA ASP A 129 6.88 -11.96 5.50
C ASP A 129 6.48 -11.11 6.74
N LEU A 130 6.16 -9.82 6.55
CA LEU A 130 5.64 -8.94 7.60
C LEU A 130 4.25 -9.38 8.06
N ASN A 131 3.33 -9.64 7.13
CA ASN A 131 1.98 -10.11 7.46
C ASN A 131 2.01 -11.46 8.21
N GLU A 132 2.87 -12.39 7.79
CA GLU A 132 3.05 -13.68 8.47
C GLU A 132 3.56 -13.49 9.91
N ALA A 133 4.43 -12.51 10.12
CA ALA A 133 4.96 -12.15 11.44
C ALA A 133 4.05 -11.20 12.24
N GLY A 134 2.83 -10.90 11.77
CA GLY A 134 1.93 -9.92 12.39
C GLY A 134 2.57 -8.53 12.51
N ASN A 135 3.25 -8.09 11.46
CA ASN A 135 4.03 -6.85 11.37
C ASN A 135 5.13 -6.70 12.43
N THR A 136 5.60 -7.82 13.00
CA THR A 136 6.75 -7.80 13.90
C THR A 136 8.04 -7.62 13.09
N LEU A 137 8.89 -6.67 13.50
CA LEU A 137 10.23 -6.49 12.94
C LEU A 137 11.21 -7.54 13.48
N THR A 138 11.03 -8.79 13.04
CA THR A 138 12.02 -9.85 13.24
C THR A 138 13.34 -9.49 12.58
N GLN A 139 14.45 -10.12 13.00
CA GLN A 139 15.76 -9.90 12.37
C GLN A 139 15.71 -10.14 10.84
N SER A 140 15.03 -11.21 10.40
CA SER A 140 14.84 -11.50 8.97
C SER A 140 14.09 -10.38 8.24
N ASN A 141 13.02 -9.84 8.86
CA ASN A 141 12.25 -8.75 8.26
C ASN A 141 13.07 -7.45 8.18
N GLN A 142 13.88 -7.15 9.20
CA GLN A 142 14.79 -6.01 9.20
C GLN A 142 15.87 -6.11 8.11
N GLU A 143 16.46 -7.30 7.94
CA GLU A 143 17.45 -7.57 6.90
C GLU A 143 16.84 -7.42 5.50
N ARG A 144 15.62 -7.94 5.28
CA ARG A 144 14.91 -7.81 4.00
C ARG A 144 14.48 -6.38 3.70
N ALA A 145 13.99 -5.63 4.69
CA ALA A 145 13.67 -4.21 4.55
C ALA A 145 14.92 -3.39 4.19
N SER A 146 16.06 -3.71 4.82
CA SER A 146 17.35 -3.11 4.48
C SER A 146 17.78 -3.45 3.06
N ALA A 147 17.67 -4.72 2.65
CA ALA A 147 17.99 -5.17 1.30
C ALA A 147 17.11 -4.50 0.23
N LEU A 148 15.83 -4.27 0.53
CA LEU A 148 14.92 -3.51 -0.34
C LEU A 148 15.37 -2.04 -0.48
N CYS A 149 15.79 -1.39 0.61
CA CYS A 149 16.34 -0.03 0.54
C CYS A 149 17.61 0.05 -0.31
N GLU A 150 18.49 -0.95 -0.22
CA GLU A 150 19.69 -1.05 -1.06
C GLU A 150 19.34 -1.31 -2.53
N LEU A 151 18.32 -2.12 -2.80
CA LEU A 151 17.82 -2.32 -4.17
C LEU A 151 17.30 -1.00 -4.77
N ILE A 152 16.51 -0.25 -4.01
CA ILE A 152 16.02 1.07 -4.43
C ILE A 152 17.19 2.02 -4.72
N ALA A 153 18.19 2.08 -3.84
CA ALA A 153 19.38 2.91 -4.05
C ALA A 153 20.15 2.53 -5.33
N GLN A 154 20.17 1.25 -5.70
CA GLN A 154 20.82 0.77 -6.92
C GLN A 154 20.05 1.11 -8.21
N VAL A 155 18.72 1.18 -8.16
CA VAL A 155 17.90 1.45 -9.35
C VAL A 155 17.67 2.95 -9.59
N LEU A 156 17.69 3.77 -8.53
CA LEU A 156 17.41 5.22 -8.62
C LEU A 156 18.26 5.97 -9.64
N PRO A 157 19.59 5.77 -9.76
CA PRO A 157 20.39 6.45 -10.76
C PRO A 157 19.91 6.21 -12.20
N LYS A 158 19.31 5.04 -12.47
CA LYS A 158 18.84 4.65 -13.80
C LYS A 158 17.56 5.38 -14.21
N VAL A 159 16.78 5.89 -13.25
CA VAL A 159 15.52 6.61 -13.50
C VAL A 159 15.79 7.94 -14.21
N SER A 160 16.86 8.65 -13.83
CA SER A 160 17.26 9.93 -14.46
C SER A 160 17.91 9.76 -15.82
N ASP A 161 18.54 8.62 -16.09
CA ASP A 161 19.28 8.39 -17.34
C ASP A 161 18.37 8.02 -18.52
N GLN A 162 17.10 7.71 -18.29
CA GLN A 162 16.15 7.43 -19.36
C GLN A 162 15.57 8.72 -19.92
N PRO A 163 15.83 9.07 -21.21
CA PRO A 163 15.15 10.19 -21.83
C PRO A 163 13.64 9.94 -21.80
N PRO A 164 12.80 10.99 -21.65
CA PRO A 164 11.36 10.83 -21.64
C PRO A 164 10.98 10.06 -22.90
N ALA A 165 10.27 8.94 -22.73
CA ALA A 165 9.79 8.12 -23.83
C ALA A 165 9.14 9.07 -24.83
N SER A 166 9.77 9.19 -26.00
CA SER A 166 9.39 10.19 -27.00
C SER A 166 7.92 9.91 -27.30
N ARG A 167 7.03 10.83 -26.89
CA ARG A 167 5.65 10.81 -27.35
C ARG A 167 5.73 10.99 -28.86
N VAL A 168 5.75 9.88 -29.57
CA VAL A 168 5.65 9.86 -31.03
C VAL A 168 4.32 10.53 -31.31
N SER A 169 4.38 11.81 -31.67
CA SER A 169 3.22 12.52 -32.19
C SER A 169 2.88 11.81 -33.49
N SER A 170 1.84 10.97 -33.44
CA SER A 170 1.24 10.45 -34.66
C SER A 170 0.68 11.64 -35.47
N PRO A 171 0.96 11.70 -36.78
CA PRO A 171 0.50 12.77 -37.67
C PRO A 171 -1.01 12.76 -37.88
#